data_AF-A0A6P7GZZ6-F1
#
_entry.id   AF-A0A6P7GZZ6-F1
#
_cell.length_a   1.000
_cell.length_b   1.000
_cell.length_c   1.000
_cell.angle_alpha   90.00
_cell.angle_beta   90.00
_cell.angle_gamma   90.00
#
_symmetry.space_group_name_H-M   'P 1'
#
loop_
_entity.id
_entity.type
_entity.pdbx_description
1 polymer ?
#
loop_
_entity_poly.entity_id
_entity_poly.type
_entity_poly.pdbx_seq_one_letter_code
_entity_poly.pdbx_strand_id
1 'polypeptide(L)'
;MDVAHFIKLYVNFLSDLTKSKKVKVFYKAAIGQLILCQTIERATTILKAILIVASCETDGLLINTNEYSSCETQKQFLKNIVQPHGLEEALFDEEVTEKWESMRPTNESIFDDTNEESENLTDKPINCWSDWFEDVEKEVEMVKTTEIGIHDNPFNLPEFCARLKKGIKTSRYGLVFGYKNLDLVKFRLPVLQ
;
A
#
# COMPACT_ATOMS: atom_id res chain seq x y z
N MET A 1 17.60 1.14 0.79
CA MET A 1 16.47 1.94 1.31
C MET A 1 16.07 1.35 2.65
N ASP A 2 16.14 2.11 3.75
CA ASP A 2 15.66 1.67 5.05
C ASP A 2 14.15 1.97 5.23
N VAL A 3 13.54 1.44 6.29
CA VAL A 3 12.11 1.64 6.59
C VAL A 3 11.75 3.12 6.74
N ALA A 4 12.64 3.91 7.36
CA ALA A 4 12.41 5.34 7.57
C ALA A 4 12.38 6.11 6.24
N HIS A 5 13.28 5.77 5.32
CA HIS A 5 13.33 6.30 3.97
C HIS A 5 12.08 5.88 3.20
N PHE A 6 11.64 4.62 3.32
CA PHE A 6 10.39 4.16 2.72
C PHE A 6 9.19 4.98 3.20
N ILE A 7 9.01 5.11 4.52
CA ILE A 7 7.93 5.92 5.10
C ILE A 7 8.00 7.36 4.58
N LYS A 8 9.18 8.00 4.64
CA LYS A 8 9.35 9.39 4.21
C LYS A 8 8.99 9.58 2.74
N LEU A 9 9.38 8.64 1.87
CA LEU A 9 9.06 8.66 0.45
C LEU A 9 7.54 8.65 0.21
N TYR A 10 6.79 7.73 0.84
CA TYR A 10 5.34 7.67 0.64
C TYR A 10 4.58 8.78 1.35
N VAL A 11 5.06 9.23 2.52
CA VAL A 11 4.48 10.36 3.24
C VAL A 11 4.55 11.65 2.41
N ASN A 12 5.69 11.91 1.79
CA ASN A 12 5.88 13.06 0.91
C ASN A 12 5.04 12.90 -0.36
N PHE A 13 5.12 11.73 -1.01
CA PHE A 13 4.37 11.48 -2.23
C PHE A 13 2.85 11.63 -2.06
N LEU A 14 2.28 11.10 -0.98
CA LEU A 14 0.86 11.31 -0.65
C LEU A 14 0.51 12.77 -0.37
N SER A 15 1.48 13.55 0.14
CA SER A 15 1.27 14.97 0.43
C SER A 15 1.14 15.79 -0.85
N ASP A 16 1.86 15.40 -1.90
CA ASP A 16 1.81 16.04 -3.22
C ASP A 16 0.63 15.52 -4.07
N LEU A 17 0.27 14.23 -3.93
CA LEU A 17 -0.69 13.56 -4.81
C LEU A 17 -2.14 13.96 -4.57
N THR A 18 -2.56 14.21 -3.33
CA THR A 18 -3.94 14.58 -3.00
C THR A 18 -3.98 15.81 -2.10
N LYS A 19 -5.07 16.57 -2.14
CA LYS A 19 -5.32 17.66 -1.17
C LYS A 19 -6.12 17.19 0.04
N SER A 20 -6.78 16.04 -0.06
CA SER A 20 -7.62 15.52 1.02
C SER A 20 -6.78 15.03 2.19
N LYS A 21 -6.80 15.76 3.31
CA LYS A 21 -6.13 15.35 4.55
C LYS A 21 -6.58 13.97 5.01
N LYS A 22 -7.88 13.68 4.92
CA LYS A 22 -8.47 12.39 5.30
C LYS A 22 -7.85 11.23 4.52
N VAL A 23 -7.73 11.39 3.20
CA VAL A 23 -7.12 10.37 2.33
C VAL A 23 -5.63 10.20 2.64
N LYS A 24 -4.90 11.29 2.89
CA LYS A 24 -3.49 11.23 3.33
C LYS A 24 -3.32 10.44 4.62
N VAL A 25 -4.11 10.78 5.64
CA VAL A 25 -4.03 10.13 6.96
C VAL A 25 -4.39 8.65 6.83
N PHE A 26 -5.43 8.32 6.07
CA PHE A 26 -5.84 6.95 5.78
C PHE A 26 -4.70 6.11 5.19
N TYR A 27 -4.09 6.57 4.09
CA TYR A 27 -3.01 5.80 3.45
C TYR A 27 -1.71 5.78 4.26
N LYS A 28 -1.36 6.89 4.94
CA LYS A 28 -0.19 6.91 5.84
C LYS A 28 -0.35 5.88 6.97
N ALA A 29 -1.53 5.80 7.58
CA ALA A 29 -1.81 4.82 8.63
C ALA A 29 -1.81 3.38 8.09
N ALA A 30 -2.40 3.15 6.92
CA ALA A 30 -2.41 1.83 6.29
C ALA A 30 -1.00 1.35 5.92
N ILE A 31 -0.14 2.22 5.38
CA ILE A 31 1.29 1.91 5.13
C ILE A 31 2.01 1.64 6.47
N GLY A 32 1.73 2.42 7.51
CA GLY A 32 2.26 2.18 8.84
C GLY A 32 1.93 0.77 9.34
N GLN A 33 0.66 0.36 9.23
CA GLN A 33 0.23 -1.01 9.57
C GLN A 33 0.94 -2.07 8.72
N LEU A 34 1.11 -1.82 7.43
CA LEU A 34 1.81 -2.72 6.51
C LEU A 34 3.27 -2.96 6.94
N ILE A 35 3.96 -1.90 7.37
CA ILE A 35 5.36 -1.95 7.83
C ILE A 35 5.47 -2.66 9.18
N LEU A 36 4.49 -2.47 10.06
CA LEU A 36 4.44 -3.09 11.39
C LEU A 36 3.99 -4.55 11.38
N CYS A 37 3.58 -5.09 10.23
CA CYS A 37 3.23 -6.50 10.10
C CYS A 37 4.38 -7.42 10.47
N GLN A 38 4.05 -8.51 11.16
CA GLN A 38 5.01 -9.52 11.58
C GLN A 38 4.87 -10.84 10.81
N THR A 39 3.85 -10.96 9.97
CA THR A 39 3.62 -12.15 9.14
C THR A 39 3.35 -11.76 7.69
N ILE A 40 3.80 -12.61 6.76
CA ILE A 40 3.62 -12.39 5.32
C ILE A 40 2.15 -12.43 4.94
N GLU A 41 1.35 -13.27 5.60
CA GLU A 41 -0.08 -13.39 5.38
C GLU A 41 -0.78 -12.07 5.73
N ARG A 42 -0.44 -11.49 6.89
CA ARG A 42 -1.03 -10.20 7.30
C ARG A 42 -0.56 -9.06 6.39
N ALA A 43 0.72 -9.03 6.02
CA ALA A 43 1.23 -8.05 5.06
C ALA A 43 0.53 -8.18 3.70
N THR A 44 0.28 -9.40 3.24
CA THR A 44 -0.45 -9.72 2.01
C THR A 44 -1.88 -9.16 2.09
N THR A 45 -2.60 -9.43 3.18
CA THR A 45 -3.97 -8.93 3.37
C THR A 45 -4.02 -7.40 3.36
N ILE A 46 -3.13 -6.74 4.09
CA ILE A 46 -3.11 -5.26 4.15
C ILE A 46 -2.73 -4.67 2.79
N LEU A 47 -1.71 -5.23 2.13
CA LEU A 47 -1.27 -4.76 0.82
C LEU A 47 -2.37 -4.90 -0.23
N LYS A 48 -3.05 -6.06 -0.28
CA LYS A 48 -4.21 -6.27 -1.15
C LYS A 48 -5.29 -5.23 -0.90
N ALA A 49 -5.63 -5.01 0.37
CA ALA A 49 -6.64 -4.02 0.74
C ALA A 49 -6.25 -2.60 0.28
N ILE A 50 -4.99 -2.19 0.48
CA ILE A 50 -4.48 -0.89 0.03
C ILE A 50 -4.58 -0.77 -1.50
N LEU A 51 -4.15 -1.80 -2.23
CA LEU A 51 -4.13 -1.77 -3.69
C LEU A 51 -5.55 -1.73 -4.28
N ILE A 52 -6.48 -2.52 -3.74
CA ILE A 52 -7.89 -2.52 -4.17
C ILE A 52 -8.49 -1.12 -3.95
N VAL A 53 -8.40 -0.59 -2.73
CA VAL A 53 -8.98 0.73 -2.39
C VAL A 53 -8.33 1.87 -3.18
N ALA A 54 -7.03 1.77 -3.50
CA ALA A 54 -6.34 2.80 -4.27
C ALA A 54 -6.54 2.72 -5.78
N SER A 55 -7.14 1.65 -6.31
CA SER A 55 -7.25 1.46 -7.76
C SER A 55 -8.65 1.14 -8.29
N CYS A 56 -9.61 0.88 -7.40
CA CYS A 56 -11.02 0.83 -7.77
C CYS A 56 -11.57 2.26 -7.91
N GLU A 57 -12.19 2.56 -9.04
CA GLU A 57 -12.82 3.87 -9.29
C GLU A 57 -14.10 4.06 -8.48
N THR A 58 -14.79 2.96 -8.14
CA THR A 58 -16.06 2.97 -7.42
C THR A 58 -15.98 2.18 -6.11
N ASP A 59 -16.87 2.51 -5.17
CA ASP A 59 -17.03 1.84 -3.88
C ASP A 59 -18.51 1.77 -3.43
N GLY A 60 -18.74 1.33 -2.19
CA GLY A 60 -20.07 1.19 -1.61
C GLY A 60 -20.71 -0.15 -1.96
N LEU A 61 -22.02 -0.14 -2.18
CA LEU A 61 -22.79 -1.32 -2.56
C LEU A 61 -22.58 -1.65 -4.03
N LEU A 62 -22.59 -2.94 -4.36
CA LEU A 62 -22.61 -3.42 -5.74
C LEU A 62 -23.93 -3.04 -6.40
N ILE A 63 -23.83 -2.65 -7.68
CA ILE A 63 -25.01 -2.40 -8.50
C ILE A 63 -25.80 -3.72 -8.60
N ASN A 64 -27.05 -3.70 -8.14
CA ASN A 64 -28.06 -4.77 -8.20
C ASN A 64 -28.08 -5.83 -7.08
N THR A 65 -27.07 -5.95 -6.21
CA THR A 65 -27.06 -7.03 -5.19
C THR A 65 -27.26 -6.53 -3.75
N ASN A 66 -27.22 -5.22 -3.50
CA ASN A 66 -27.23 -4.62 -2.15
C ASN A 66 -26.12 -5.17 -1.23
N GLU A 67 -25.12 -5.86 -1.79
CA GLU A 67 -23.95 -6.34 -1.07
C GLU A 67 -22.83 -5.30 -1.17
N TYR A 68 -21.93 -5.29 -0.19
CA TYR A 68 -20.76 -4.43 -0.29
C TYR A 68 -19.82 -4.91 -1.40
N SER A 69 -19.36 -3.97 -2.22
CA SER A 69 -18.23 -4.21 -3.10
C SER A 69 -17.00 -4.63 -2.29
N SER A 70 -16.09 -5.34 -2.95
CA SER A 70 -14.77 -5.66 -2.44
C SER A 70 -14.02 -4.38 -2.06
N CYS A 71 -14.14 -3.30 -2.84
CA CYS A 71 -13.55 -2.01 -2.48
C CYS A 71 -14.07 -1.50 -1.12
N GLU A 72 -15.39 -1.52 -0.90
CA GLU A 72 -15.98 -1.12 0.38
C GLU A 72 -15.54 -2.04 1.52
N THR A 73 -15.56 -3.35 1.30
CA THR A 73 -15.15 -4.36 2.29
C THR A 73 -13.70 -4.17 2.71
N GLN A 74 -12.78 -3.97 1.75
CA GLN A 74 -11.37 -3.72 2.02
C GLN A 74 -11.14 -2.35 2.68
N LYS A 75 -11.91 -1.33 2.29
CA LYS A 75 -11.87 -0.01 2.95
C LYS A 75 -12.30 -0.10 4.41
N GLN A 76 -13.34 -0.85 4.73
CA GLN A 76 -13.78 -1.08 6.10
C GLN A 76 -12.74 -1.86 6.90
N PHE A 77 -12.16 -2.92 6.31
CA PHE A 77 -11.03 -3.64 6.92
C PHE A 77 -9.87 -2.68 7.27
N LEU A 78 -9.45 -1.83 6.32
CA LEU A 78 -8.39 -0.85 6.56
C LEU A 78 -8.76 0.15 7.66
N LYS A 79 -9.99 0.66 7.67
CA LYS A 79 -10.48 1.53 8.75
C LYS A 79 -10.36 0.85 10.11
N ASN A 80 -10.78 -0.41 10.21
CA ASN A 80 -10.79 -1.15 11.48
C ASN A 80 -9.38 -1.42 12.01
N ILE A 81 -8.38 -1.61 11.15
CA ILE A 81 -6.99 -1.84 11.61
C ILE A 81 -6.22 -0.55 11.88
N VAL A 82 -6.66 0.61 11.35
CA VAL A 82 -6.04 1.92 11.66
C VAL A 82 -6.69 2.60 12.86
N GLN A 83 -7.95 2.27 13.19
CA GLN A 83 -8.71 2.82 14.32
C GLN A 83 -8.11 2.58 15.73
N PRO A 84 -7.50 1.43 16.08
CA PRO A 84 -7.04 1.15 17.46
C PRO A 84 -5.93 2.09 17.97
N HIS A 85 -5.39 2.95 17.11
CA HIS A 85 -4.29 3.87 17.44
C HIS A 85 -4.73 5.32 17.68
N GLY A 86 -5.99 5.55 18.04
CA GLY A 86 -6.49 6.90 18.39
C GLY A 86 -6.78 7.80 17.18
N LEU A 87 -7.07 7.20 16.02
CA LEU A 87 -7.42 7.92 14.79
C LEU A 87 -8.92 8.26 14.66
N GLU A 88 -9.75 7.89 15.65
CA GLU A 88 -11.20 8.13 15.63
C GLU A 88 -11.56 9.61 15.54
N GLU A 89 -10.82 10.52 16.19
CA GLU A 89 -11.10 11.96 16.06
C GLU A 89 -10.43 12.56 14.80
N ALA A 90 -9.22 12.12 14.42
CA ALA A 90 -8.46 12.76 13.33
C ALA A 90 -8.97 12.43 11.91
N LEU A 91 -9.71 11.32 11.73
CA LEU A 91 -10.32 10.93 10.46
C LEU A 91 -11.78 11.41 10.30
N PHE A 92 -12.40 11.89 11.40
CA PHE A 92 -13.83 12.16 11.48
C PHE A 92 -14.20 13.54 12.03
N ASP A 93 -13.30 14.27 12.70
CA ASP A 93 -13.46 15.69 13.06
C ASP A 93 -12.61 16.62 12.18
N GLU A 94 -13.23 17.70 11.69
CA GLU A 94 -12.61 18.75 10.86
C GLU A 94 -11.57 19.60 11.61
N GLU A 95 -11.54 19.57 12.95
CA GLU A 95 -10.83 20.58 13.76
C GLU A 95 -9.43 20.20 14.27
N VAL A 96 -9.03 18.92 14.31
CA VAL A 96 -7.76 18.50 14.99
C VAL A 96 -6.53 18.62 14.07
N THR A 97 -6.46 19.68 13.26
CA THR A 97 -5.58 19.76 12.08
C THR A 97 -4.28 20.53 12.24
N GLU A 98 -3.93 21.07 13.41
CA GLU A 98 -2.80 22.00 13.47
C GLU A 98 -1.52 21.48 14.14
N LYS A 99 -1.50 20.26 14.70
CA LYS A 99 -0.38 19.84 15.57
C LYS A 99 0.75 19.04 14.91
N TRP A 100 0.61 18.61 13.65
CA TRP A 100 1.63 17.77 12.97
C TRP A 100 2.43 18.48 11.87
N GLU A 101 2.14 19.74 11.56
CA GLU A 101 2.87 20.49 10.52
C GLU A 101 4.15 21.20 11.02
N SER A 102 4.50 21.12 12.31
CA SER A 102 5.65 21.86 12.87
C SER A 102 7.01 21.17 12.74
N MET A 103 7.11 20.01 12.10
CA MET A 103 8.40 19.39 11.76
C MET A 103 8.65 19.41 10.25
N ARG A 104 8.79 20.62 9.68
CA ARG A 104 9.49 20.80 8.40
C ARG A 104 10.99 20.98 8.67
N PRO A 105 11.87 20.11 8.15
CA PRO A 105 13.15 20.57 7.67
C PRO A 105 12.93 21.22 6.29
N THR A 106 13.34 22.48 6.19
CA THR A 106 13.54 23.21 4.94
C THR A 106 14.49 22.46 3.98
N ASN A 107 14.12 22.49 2.70
CA ASN A 107 14.94 22.30 1.50
C ASN A 107 15.95 21.13 1.46
N GLU A 108 15.69 20.17 0.58
CA GLU A 108 16.41 20.11 -0.71
C GLU A 108 15.67 19.18 -1.67
N SER A 109 15.39 19.73 -2.85
CA SER A 109 15.02 18.97 -4.03
C SER A 109 16.18 18.05 -4.37
N ILE A 110 15.99 16.74 -4.24
CA ILE A 110 16.78 15.74 -4.95
C ILE A 110 15.78 14.83 -5.65
N PHE A 111 15.18 15.39 -6.71
CA PHE A 111 14.87 14.58 -7.87
C PHE A 111 16.21 14.17 -8.47
N ASP A 112 16.57 12.91 -8.30
CA ASP A 112 17.38 12.24 -9.29
C ASP A 112 16.68 10.93 -9.64
N ASP A 113 15.80 11.02 -10.64
CA ASP A 113 15.29 9.89 -11.40
C ASP A 113 16.41 9.48 -12.37
N THR A 114 17.58 9.11 -11.83
CA THR A 114 18.67 8.55 -12.61
C THR A 114 18.29 7.14 -13.01
N ASN A 115 17.79 7.06 -14.23
CA ASN A 115 18.08 6.06 -15.25
C ASN A 115 19.18 5.04 -14.83
N GLU A 116 18.79 3.89 -14.29
CA GLU A 116 19.60 2.67 -14.32
C GLU A 116 19.00 1.74 -15.38
N GLU A 117 19.22 2.09 -16.65
CA GLU A 117 19.36 1.07 -17.69
C GLU A 117 20.77 0.47 -17.61
N SER A 118 20.84 -0.84 -17.89
CA SER A 118 22.06 -1.61 -18.16
C SER A 118 22.93 -2.01 -16.96
N GLU A 119 22.62 -3.16 -16.36
CA GLU A 119 23.64 -4.19 -16.13
C GLU A 119 23.14 -5.54 -16.65
N ASN A 120 23.80 -6.02 -17.72
CA ASN A 120 23.80 -7.41 -18.14
C ASN A 120 24.40 -8.26 -17.00
N LEU A 121 23.55 -8.91 -16.20
CA LEU A 121 23.97 -9.94 -15.26
C LEU A 121 23.02 -11.13 -15.39
N THR A 122 23.47 -12.11 -16.17
CA THR A 122 23.06 -13.51 -16.08
C THR A 122 23.40 -14.02 -14.68
N ASP A 123 22.53 -13.71 -13.72
CA ASP A 123 22.32 -14.35 -12.41
C ASP A 123 21.51 -13.38 -11.54
N LYS A 124 20.34 -12.95 -12.04
CA LYS A 124 19.43 -12.12 -11.27
C LYS A 124 18.97 -12.96 -10.08
N PRO A 125 19.29 -12.59 -8.82
CA PRO A 125 18.80 -13.32 -7.67
C PRO A 125 17.27 -13.36 -7.76
N ILE A 126 16.69 -14.57 -7.65
CA ILE A 126 15.25 -14.78 -7.66
C ILE A 126 14.67 -13.90 -6.56
N ASN A 127 14.08 -12.77 -6.95
CA ASN A 127 13.47 -11.86 -6.00
C ASN A 127 12.13 -12.47 -5.60
N CYS A 128 12.16 -13.34 -4.59
CA CYS A 128 10.96 -13.96 -4.02
C CYS A 128 9.85 -12.96 -3.65
N TRP A 129 10.20 -11.68 -3.42
CA TRP A 129 9.24 -10.61 -3.21
C TRP A 129 8.52 -10.16 -4.48
N SER A 130 9.19 -10.22 -5.64
CA SER A 130 8.56 -9.95 -6.93
C SER A 130 7.52 -11.02 -7.24
N ASP A 131 7.87 -12.30 -7.06
CA ASP A 131 6.97 -13.43 -7.31
C ASP A 131 5.74 -13.36 -6.37
N TRP A 132 5.98 -13.16 -5.07
CA TRP A 132 4.91 -12.94 -4.10
C TRP A 132 4.00 -11.75 -4.47
N PHE A 133 4.60 -10.64 -4.91
CA PHE A 133 3.85 -9.46 -5.29
C PHE A 133 3.06 -9.64 -6.59
N GLU A 134 3.57 -10.42 -7.54
CA GLU A 134 2.84 -10.76 -8.77
C GLU A 134 1.56 -11.54 -8.45
N ASP A 135 1.59 -12.46 -7.48
CA ASP A 135 0.41 -13.18 -7.05
C ASP A 135 -0.61 -12.25 -6.36
N VAL A 136 -0.13 -11.31 -5.54
CA VAL A 136 -0.96 -10.22 -4.99
C VAL A 136 -1.61 -9.40 -6.11
N GLU A 137 -0.83 -9.00 -7.11
CA GLU A 137 -1.30 -8.15 -8.21
C GLU A 137 -2.36 -8.85 -9.07
N LYS A 138 -2.19 -10.14 -9.37
CA LYS A 138 -3.19 -10.95 -10.09
C LYS A 138 -4.52 -10.97 -9.34
N GLU A 139 -4.49 -11.20 -8.04
CA GLU A 139 -5.71 -11.22 -7.22
C GLU A 139 -6.40 -9.86 -7.18
N VAL A 140 -5.64 -8.77 -7.06
CA VAL A 140 -6.18 -7.40 -7.08
C VAL A 140 -6.85 -7.10 -8.43
N GLU A 141 -6.24 -7.49 -9.55
CA GLU A 141 -6.79 -7.20 -10.88
C GLU A 141 -8.07 -7.98 -11.18
N MET A 142 -8.18 -9.22 -10.69
CA MET A 142 -9.42 -10.00 -10.80
C MET A 142 -10.58 -9.28 -10.11
N VAL A 143 -10.36 -8.73 -8.91
CA VAL A 143 -11.38 -8.00 -8.15
C VAL A 143 -11.81 -6.71 -8.85
N LYS A 144 -10.86 -5.92 -9.36
CA LYS A 144 -11.15 -4.63 -10.03
C LYS A 144 -12.06 -4.77 -11.25
N THR A 145 -11.92 -5.87 -11.99
CA THR A 145 -12.60 -6.05 -13.27
C THR A 145 -14.00 -6.64 -13.14
N THR A 146 -14.37 -7.16 -11.96
CA THR A 146 -15.64 -7.87 -11.75
C THR A 146 -16.71 -7.05 -11.03
N GLU A 147 -16.32 -5.98 -10.34
CA GLU A 147 -17.20 -5.30 -9.40
C GLU A 147 -17.28 -3.80 -9.64
N ILE A 148 -18.51 -3.28 -9.76
CA ILE A 148 -18.78 -1.86 -9.89
C ILE A 148 -19.67 -1.44 -8.71
N GLY A 149 -19.17 -0.48 -7.93
CA GLY A 149 -19.89 0.15 -6.83
C GLY A 149 -20.83 1.27 -7.29
N ILE A 150 -21.80 1.61 -6.46
CA ILE A 150 -22.78 2.69 -6.72
C ILE A 150 -22.23 4.11 -6.53
N HIS A 151 -21.06 4.26 -5.90
CA HIS A 151 -20.45 5.56 -5.59
C HIS A 151 -19.04 5.67 -6.13
N ASP A 152 -18.62 6.90 -6.44
CA ASP A 152 -17.22 7.20 -6.72
C ASP A 152 -16.39 6.97 -5.46
N ASN A 153 -15.27 6.27 -5.59
CA ASN A 153 -14.37 6.01 -4.48
C ASN A 153 -13.49 7.24 -4.21
N PRO A 154 -13.67 7.97 -3.08
CA PRO A 154 -12.86 9.15 -2.77
C PRO A 154 -11.42 8.80 -2.38
N PHE A 155 -11.11 7.51 -2.21
CA PHE A 155 -9.77 7.00 -1.92
C PHE A 155 -9.07 6.47 -3.17
N ASN A 156 -9.69 6.51 -4.36
CA ASN A 156 -9.04 6.11 -5.60
C ASN A 156 -7.81 7.00 -5.86
N LEU A 157 -6.63 6.40 -5.93
CA LEU A 157 -5.32 7.05 -6.16
C LEU A 157 -4.45 6.12 -7.03
N PRO A 158 -4.73 6.02 -8.33
CA PRO A 158 -4.05 5.06 -9.20
C PRO A 158 -2.54 5.31 -9.30
N GLU A 159 -2.09 6.56 -9.20
CA GLU A 159 -0.66 6.93 -9.18
C GLU A 159 0.01 6.45 -7.89
N PHE A 160 -0.70 6.48 -6.76
CA PHE A 160 -0.25 5.89 -5.50
C PHE A 160 -0.06 4.39 -5.64
N CYS A 161 -1.04 3.70 -6.23
CA CYS A 161 -0.97 2.28 -6.51
C CYS A 161 0.23 1.93 -7.42
N ALA A 162 0.42 2.68 -8.52
CA ALA A 162 1.54 2.47 -9.44
C ALA A 162 2.91 2.68 -8.77
N ARG A 163 3.05 3.71 -7.93
CA ARG A 163 4.29 3.97 -7.18
C ARG A 163 4.56 2.86 -6.16
N LEU A 164 3.52 2.40 -5.45
CA LEU A 164 3.64 1.31 -4.48
C LEU A 164 4.07 0.00 -5.14
N LYS A 165 3.46 -0.34 -6.27
CA LYS A 165 3.85 -1.48 -7.14
C LYS A 165 5.34 -1.41 -7.52
N LYS A 166 5.78 -0.25 -8.04
CA LYS A 166 7.19 -0.05 -8.43
C LYS A 166 8.11 -0.20 -7.22
N GLY A 167 7.77 0.41 -6.08
CA GLY A 167 8.58 0.37 -4.86
C GLY A 167 8.78 -1.04 -4.31
N ILE A 168 7.73 -1.88 -4.35
CA ILE A 168 7.83 -3.28 -3.88
C ILE A 168 8.66 -4.13 -4.84
N LYS A 169 8.39 -4.05 -6.16
CA LYS A 169 9.14 -4.83 -7.18
C LYS A 169 10.63 -4.50 -7.22
N THR A 170 10.98 -3.24 -6.94
CA THR A 170 12.37 -2.74 -6.97
C THR A 170 13.09 -2.84 -5.63
N SER A 171 12.39 -3.19 -4.54
CA SER A 171 13.01 -3.35 -3.23
C SER A 171 13.94 -4.56 -3.23
N ARG A 172 15.25 -4.33 -3.27
CA ARG A 172 16.30 -5.37 -3.26
C ARG A 172 16.37 -6.18 -1.97
N TYR A 173 15.68 -5.73 -0.94
CA TYR A 173 15.60 -6.39 0.36
C TYR A 173 14.13 -6.39 0.76
N GLY A 174 13.64 -7.42 1.45
CA GLY A 174 12.33 -7.41 2.11
C GLY A 174 12.17 -6.35 3.21
N LEU A 175 13.00 -5.29 3.17
CA LEU A 175 13.13 -4.15 4.06
C LEU A 175 11.82 -3.40 4.26
N VAL A 176 10.85 -3.51 3.36
CA VAL A 176 9.52 -2.89 3.54
C VAL A 176 8.79 -3.43 4.78
N PHE A 177 9.14 -4.64 5.25
CA PHE A 177 8.35 -5.32 6.27
C PHE A 177 9.13 -5.71 7.54
N GLY A 178 10.28 -5.09 7.81
CA GLY A 178 11.03 -5.33 9.06
C GLY A 178 11.55 -6.77 9.26
N TYR A 179 11.49 -7.62 8.23
CA TYR A 179 11.87 -9.02 8.35
C TYR A 179 13.38 -9.21 8.23
N LYS A 180 14.05 -9.39 9.37
CA LYS A 180 15.39 -9.98 9.40
C LYS A 180 15.38 -11.53 9.44
N ASN A 181 14.23 -12.19 9.64
CA ASN A 181 14.19 -13.62 10.00
C ASN A 181 13.00 -14.44 9.46
N LEU A 182 12.33 -14.05 8.38
CA LEU A 182 11.41 -14.98 7.72
C LEU A 182 12.21 -15.84 6.72
N ASP A 183 12.41 -17.11 7.09
CA ASP A 183 12.85 -18.19 6.19
C ASP A 183 11.82 -18.34 5.05
N LEU A 184 11.83 -17.45 4.06
CA LEU A 184 11.06 -17.61 2.81
C LEU A 184 11.48 -18.86 2.04
N VAL A 185 12.63 -19.44 2.39
CA VAL A 185 13.13 -20.73 1.86
C VAL A 185 12.20 -21.89 2.23
N LYS A 186 11.39 -21.79 3.30
CA LYS A 186 10.48 -22.87 3.72
C LYS A 186 9.12 -22.90 3.00
N PHE A 187 8.79 -21.89 2.20
CA PHE A 187 7.51 -21.82 1.49
C PHE A 187 7.53 -22.38 0.06
N ARG A 188 8.67 -22.90 -0.42
CA ARG A 188 8.66 -23.85 -1.55
C ARG A 188 8.18 -25.20 -1.04
N LEU A 189 6.85 -25.41 -1.05
CA LEU A 189 6.27 -26.74 -0.87
C LEU A 189 6.91 -27.74 -1.83
N PRO A 190 7.09 -29.01 -1.42
CA PRO A 190 7.64 -30.05 -2.27
C PRO A 190 6.67 -30.31 -3.43
N VAL A 191 7.20 -30.29 -4.65
CA VAL A 191 6.54 -30.90 -5.80
C VAL A 191 6.34 -32.36 -5.45
N LEU A 192 5.09 -32.75 -5.20
CA LEU A 192 4.69 -34.15 -5.01
C LEU A 192 5.09 -34.92 -6.28
N GLN A 193 5.97 -35.92 -6.11
CA GLN A 193 6.25 -36.98 -7.08
C GLN A 193 5.13 -38.00 -7.11
#